data_AF-A0AAD7GGG4-F1
#
_entry.id   AF-A0AAD7GGG4-F1
#
_cell.length_a   1.000
_cell.length_b   1.000
_cell.length_c   1.000
_cell.angle_alpha   90.00
_cell.angle_beta   90.00
_cell.angle_gamma   90.00
#
_symmetry.space_group_name_H-M   'P 1'
#
loop_
_entity.id
_entity.type
_entity.pdbx_description
1 polymer ?
#
loop_
_entity_poly.entity_id
_entity_poly.type
_entity_poly.pdbx_seq_one_letter_code
_entity_poly.pdbx_strand_id
1 'polypeptide(L)'
;MIDGKLGNVFAINDWLKIIEHEFGNPLVRKHLHLYPEDTGCRLEEARQAAKWKEEVDGNVSSPMARAENGRDYYVEEAALANIDPDGTVAPVMPMRWFTRHGVLWAVVHRLRITQNHDAYVIDGTPTGCLELPLTAFFLTAEDLDEPDCQRRYNLPPLRISDILSDTTGVDLNPWSQTPINPWRVKAQGERVHSAPLWTYCDDTSGNVSKKWNKHNSVLFTLAGLPREYSQMLYNVHFMATSNIAPPLEMMEAVTDMLRDARKDGIRVWDCELKEYIRIIPWILAFQGDNPMSSEFASHIGMQGN
;
A
#
# COMPACT_ATOMS: atom_id res chain seq x y z
N MET A 1 28.32 6.19 -1.68
CA MET A 1 28.14 6.67 -3.06
C MET A 1 27.85 5.46 -3.93
N ILE A 2 27.07 5.65 -4.99
CA ILE A 2 26.73 4.59 -5.96
C ILE A 2 27.04 5.07 -7.38
N ASP A 3 27.40 4.12 -8.23
CA ASP A 3 27.60 4.34 -9.67
C ASP A 3 26.25 4.20 -10.38
N GLY A 4 25.80 5.28 -11.02
CA GLY A 4 24.58 5.27 -11.82
C GLY A 4 24.74 4.54 -13.14
N LYS A 5 23.62 4.21 -13.80
CA LYS A 5 23.63 3.44 -15.05
C LYS A 5 24.23 4.20 -16.24
N LEU A 6 24.33 5.53 -16.16
CA LEU A 6 25.01 6.38 -17.14
C LEU A 6 26.47 6.66 -16.74
N GLY A 7 26.95 6.05 -15.65
CA GLY A 7 28.32 6.20 -15.15
C GLY A 7 28.55 7.43 -14.27
N ASN A 8 27.49 8.17 -13.91
CA ASN A 8 27.62 9.29 -12.98
C ASN A 8 27.56 8.79 -11.54
N VAL A 9 28.44 9.31 -10.69
CA VAL A 9 28.47 8.97 -9.28
C VAL A 9 27.54 9.91 -8.50
N PHE A 10 26.81 9.37 -7.54
CA PHE A 10 26.00 10.16 -6.62
C PHE A 10 25.95 9.58 -5.22
N ALA A 11 25.65 10.45 -4.25
CA ALA A 11 25.45 10.04 -2.87
C ALA A 11 23.98 9.65 -2.66
N ILE A 12 23.76 8.52 -1.99
CA ILE A 12 22.44 8.07 -1.55
C ILE A 12 22.55 7.70 -0.07
N ASN A 13 21.58 8.14 0.73
CA ASN A 13 21.47 7.79 2.14
C ASN A 13 20.90 6.38 2.30
N ASP A 14 21.17 5.78 3.45
CA ASP A 14 20.51 4.54 3.86
C ASP A 14 19.05 4.83 4.23
N TRP A 15 18.19 4.76 3.23
CA TRP A 15 16.77 5.01 3.37
C TRP A 15 16.07 3.98 4.27
N LEU A 16 16.50 2.71 4.27
CA LEU A 16 15.94 1.71 5.18
C LEU A 16 16.14 2.14 6.63
N LYS A 17 17.34 2.66 6.93
CA LYS A 17 17.64 3.18 8.26
C LYS A 17 16.80 4.39 8.65
N ILE A 18 16.47 5.26 7.69
CA ILE A 18 15.55 6.39 7.92
C ILE A 18 14.16 5.86 8.29
N ILE A 19 13.62 4.90 7.53
CA ILE A 19 12.30 4.30 7.84
C ILE A 19 12.31 3.62 9.21
N GLU A 20 13.35 2.85 9.56
CA GLU A 20 13.51 2.28 10.90
C GLU A 20 13.43 3.34 12.00
N HIS A 21 14.10 4.48 11.82
CA HIS A 21 14.09 5.56 12.79
C HIS A 21 12.71 6.21 12.92
N GLU A 22 12.01 6.47 11.81
CA GLU A 22 10.69 7.10 11.84
C GLU A 22 9.64 6.23 12.54
N PHE A 23 9.68 4.91 12.33
CA PHE A 23 8.80 3.98 13.04
C PHE A 23 9.19 3.75 14.51
N GLY A 24 10.47 3.92 14.84
CA GLY A 24 10.97 3.92 16.22
C GLY A 24 10.77 5.26 16.94
N ASN A 25 10.34 6.31 16.27
CA ASN A 25 10.30 7.68 16.79
C ASN A 25 8.93 8.02 17.40
N PRO A 26 8.80 8.12 18.74
CA PRO A 26 7.53 8.41 19.39
C PRO A 26 7.01 9.84 19.13
N LEU A 27 7.85 10.74 18.60
CA LEU A 27 7.42 12.08 18.24
C LEU A 27 6.68 12.11 16.90
N VAL A 28 7.01 11.22 15.97
CA VAL A 28 6.42 11.16 14.63
C VAL A 28 5.40 10.03 14.50
N ARG A 29 5.72 8.83 14.98
CA ARG A 29 4.94 7.63 14.71
C ARG A 29 3.49 7.72 15.15
N LYS A 30 3.19 8.37 16.28
CA LYS A 30 1.82 8.64 16.77
C LYS A 30 0.95 9.48 15.81
N HIS A 31 1.57 10.24 14.91
CA HIS A 31 0.88 11.04 13.89
C HIS A 31 0.85 10.35 12.53
N LEU A 32 1.60 9.27 12.35
CA LEU A 32 1.69 8.57 11.06
C LEU A 32 0.49 7.64 10.87
N HIS A 33 -0.33 7.93 9.85
CA HIS A 33 -1.43 7.06 9.43
C HIS A 33 -0.94 6.02 8.43
N LEU A 34 -1.37 4.77 8.62
CA LEU A 34 -0.94 3.60 7.82
C LEU A 34 -2.04 3.03 6.90
N TYR A 35 -3.23 3.64 6.94
CA TYR A 35 -4.38 3.29 6.10
C TYR A 35 -4.89 4.55 5.38
N PRO A 36 -5.47 4.39 4.18
CA PRO A 36 -6.25 5.46 3.56
C PRO A 36 -7.49 5.78 4.41
N GLU A 37 -7.99 7.01 4.32
CA GLU A 37 -9.15 7.48 5.05
C GLU A 37 -10.26 7.93 4.11
N ASP A 38 -11.49 7.55 4.41
CA ASP A 38 -12.67 8.06 3.73
C ASP A 38 -13.31 9.19 4.53
N THR A 39 -13.19 10.40 4.00
CA THR A 39 -13.80 11.63 4.52
C THR A 39 -14.93 12.16 3.62
N GLY A 40 -15.42 11.36 2.67
CA GLY A 40 -16.41 11.78 1.69
C GLY A 40 -15.83 12.75 0.66
N CYS A 41 -16.37 13.96 0.57
CA CYS A 41 -16.04 14.91 -0.49
C CYS A 41 -14.93 15.92 -0.16
N ARG A 42 -14.42 15.94 1.08
CA ARG A 42 -13.40 16.90 1.52
C ARG A 42 -12.06 16.22 1.69
N LEU A 43 -11.05 16.76 1.01
CA LEU A 43 -9.66 16.31 1.09
C LEU A 43 -8.80 17.39 1.74
N GLU A 44 -8.07 17.01 2.78
CA GLU A 44 -7.09 17.83 3.49
C GLU A 44 -5.71 17.17 3.52
N GLU A 45 -5.68 15.85 3.49
CA GLU A 45 -4.49 15.03 3.64
C GLU A 45 -4.37 14.01 2.51
N ALA A 46 -3.14 13.59 2.24
CA ALA A 46 -2.81 12.65 1.19
C ALA A 46 -3.55 11.30 1.34
N ARG A 47 -3.75 10.84 2.57
CA ARG A 47 -4.47 9.59 2.90
C ARG A 47 -5.94 9.58 2.50
N GLN A 48 -6.53 10.75 2.24
CA GLN A 48 -7.93 10.88 1.88
C GLN A 48 -8.15 10.80 0.37
N ALA A 49 -7.09 10.89 -0.43
CA ALA A 49 -7.19 10.89 -1.88
C ALA A 49 -7.53 9.51 -2.44
N ALA A 50 -8.31 9.49 -3.53
CA ALA A 50 -8.65 8.28 -4.28
C ALA A 50 -7.40 7.49 -4.73
N LYS A 51 -6.26 8.17 -4.91
CA LYS A 51 -4.99 7.52 -5.28
C LYS A 51 -4.61 6.39 -4.32
N TRP A 52 -4.74 6.61 -3.02
CA TRP A 52 -4.42 5.61 -2.00
C TRP A 52 -5.62 4.70 -1.72
N LYS A 53 -6.83 5.26 -1.63
CA LYS A 53 -8.02 4.47 -1.28
C LYS A 53 -8.47 3.51 -2.40
N GLU A 54 -8.33 3.88 -3.67
CA GLU A 54 -9.04 3.21 -4.77
C GLU A 54 -8.09 2.77 -5.90
N GLU A 55 -7.13 3.60 -6.29
CA GLU A 55 -6.33 3.35 -7.51
C GLU A 55 -5.16 2.39 -7.30
N VAL A 56 -4.47 2.47 -6.16
CA VAL A 56 -3.33 1.58 -5.88
C VAL A 56 -3.82 0.19 -5.50
N ASP A 57 -3.01 -0.82 -5.84
CA ASP A 57 -3.24 -2.22 -5.49
C ASP A 57 -3.42 -2.41 -3.97
N GLY A 58 -4.36 -3.27 -3.58
CA GLY A 58 -4.67 -3.57 -2.16
C GLY A 58 -3.44 -4.07 -1.38
N ASN A 59 -2.61 -4.90 -2.02
CA ASN A 59 -1.39 -5.45 -1.45
C ASN A 59 -0.28 -4.41 -1.25
N VAL A 60 -0.48 -3.19 -1.75
CA VAL A 60 0.46 -2.06 -1.58
C VAL A 60 -0.16 -0.96 -0.72
N SER A 61 -1.45 -0.64 -0.88
CA SER A 61 -2.15 0.41 -0.12
C SER A 61 -2.35 0.06 1.35
N SER A 62 -2.80 -1.17 1.61
CA SER A 62 -3.24 -1.61 2.94
C SER A 62 -3.43 -3.14 2.90
N PRO A 63 -2.35 -3.91 3.05
CA PRO A 63 -2.37 -5.35 2.72
C PRO A 63 -3.18 -6.19 3.71
N MET A 64 -3.31 -5.74 4.95
CA MET A 64 -4.01 -6.48 5.99
C MET A 64 -4.60 -5.58 7.08
N ALA A 65 -5.53 -6.14 7.83
CA ALA A 65 -6.06 -5.60 9.07
C ALA A 65 -6.00 -6.67 10.16
N ARG A 66 -5.69 -6.26 11.40
CA ARG A 66 -5.78 -7.15 12.57
C ARG A 66 -6.93 -6.73 13.47
N ALA A 67 -7.78 -7.67 13.79
CA ALA A 67 -8.85 -7.49 14.76
C ALA A 67 -8.31 -7.51 16.20
N GLU A 68 -9.12 -7.01 17.14
CA GLU A 68 -8.76 -6.97 18.57
C GLU A 68 -8.48 -8.35 19.17
N ASN A 69 -9.06 -9.41 18.60
CA ASN A 69 -8.82 -10.80 18.97
C ASN A 69 -7.49 -11.36 18.45
N GLY A 70 -6.68 -10.56 17.75
CA GLY A 70 -5.39 -10.96 17.20
C GLY A 70 -5.44 -11.61 15.81
N ARG A 71 -6.63 -11.80 15.22
CA ARG A 71 -6.78 -12.40 13.89
C ARG A 71 -6.43 -11.41 12.78
N ASP A 72 -5.70 -11.90 11.79
CA ASP A 72 -5.30 -11.14 10.60
C ASP A 72 -6.17 -11.45 9.39
N TYR A 73 -6.60 -10.40 8.71
CA TYR A 73 -7.36 -10.46 7.47
C TYR A 73 -6.56 -9.73 6.38
N TYR A 74 -5.94 -10.49 5.47
CA TYR A 74 -5.23 -9.93 4.33
C TYR A 74 -6.21 -9.69 3.18
N VAL A 75 -5.90 -8.72 2.33
CA VAL A 75 -6.59 -8.57 1.06
C VAL A 75 -6.42 -9.82 0.20
N GLU A 76 -7.36 -10.07 -0.69
CA GLU A 76 -7.34 -11.21 -1.63
C GLU A 76 -7.36 -12.60 -0.97
N GLU A 77 -7.65 -12.68 0.33
CA GLU A 77 -7.90 -13.92 1.05
C GLU A 77 -9.38 -14.10 1.35
N ALA A 78 -9.87 -15.34 1.38
CA ALA A 78 -11.22 -15.60 1.85
C ALA A 78 -11.34 -15.35 3.36
N ALA A 79 -12.48 -14.82 3.78
CA ALA A 79 -12.85 -14.66 5.17
C ALA A 79 -14.35 -14.91 5.35
N LEU A 80 -14.78 -15.23 6.58
CA LEU A 80 -16.19 -15.30 6.92
C LEU A 80 -16.59 -14.04 7.70
N ALA A 81 -17.66 -13.39 7.23
CA ALA A 81 -18.16 -12.15 7.80
C ALA A 81 -19.69 -12.13 7.90
N ASN A 82 -20.19 -11.30 8.81
CA ASN A 82 -21.59 -10.92 8.84
C ASN A 82 -21.82 -9.78 7.83
N ILE A 83 -22.63 -10.01 6.81
CA ILE A 83 -22.80 -9.10 5.67
C ILE A 83 -23.97 -8.13 5.82
N ASP A 84 -24.81 -8.29 6.84
CA ASP A 84 -25.94 -7.40 7.11
C ASP A 84 -26.28 -7.31 8.61
N PRO A 85 -27.13 -6.35 9.01
CA PRO A 85 -27.55 -6.22 10.40
C PRO A 85 -28.38 -7.40 10.93
N ASP A 86 -28.98 -8.19 10.04
CA ASP A 86 -29.83 -9.32 10.40
C ASP A 86 -29.02 -10.57 10.79
N GLY A 87 -27.70 -10.55 10.59
CA GLY A 87 -26.82 -11.63 10.98
C GLY A 87 -26.50 -12.60 9.84
N THR A 88 -26.75 -12.24 8.58
CA THR A 88 -26.43 -13.11 7.45
C THR A 88 -24.93 -13.30 7.37
N VAL A 89 -24.50 -14.55 7.51
CA VAL A 89 -23.11 -14.94 7.37
C VAL A 89 -22.82 -15.34 5.93
N ALA A 90 -21.76 -14.81 5.34
CA ALA A 90 -21.29 -15.23 4.03
C ALA A 90 -19.75 -15.19 3.92
N PRO A 91 -19.17 -16.05 3.07
CA PRO A 91 -17.76 -15.93 2.71
C PRO A 91 -17.58 -14.69 1.83
N VAL A 92 -16.54 -13.92 2.13
CA VAL A 92 -16.18 -12.67 1.46
C VAL A 92 -14.68 -12.64 1.24
N MET A 93 -14.22 -11.75 0.35
CA MET A 93 -12.82 -11.48 0.11
C MET A 93 -12.61 -9.96 0.22
N PRO A 94 -11.91 -9.45 1.25
CA PRO A 94 -11.54 -8.05 1.31
C PRO A 94 -10.55 -7.74 0.20
N MET A 95 -10.75 -6.63 -0.47
CA MET A 95 -9.88 -6.15 -1.55
C MET A 95 -9.09 -4.93 -1.13
N ARG A 96 -9.64 -4.12 -0.23
CA ARG A 96 -9.04 -2.86 0.25
C ARG A 96 -9.47 -2.58 1.67
N TRP A 97 -8.58 -2.01 2.48
CA TRP A 97 -8.86 -1.56 3.84
C TRP A 97 -8.74 -0.04 3.92
N PHE A 98 -9.65 0.60 4.63
CA PHE A 98 -9.66 2.05 4.81
C PHE A 98 -10.33 2.44 6.12
N THR A 99 -9.98 3.61 6.67
CA THR A 99 -10.63 4.12 7.88
C THR A 99 -11.76 5.07 7.52
N ARG A 100 -12.91 4.96 8.16
CA ARG A 100 -14.03 5.91 8.06
C ARG A 100 -14.54 6.22 9.46
N HIS A 101 -14.53 7.50 9.83
CA HIS A 101 -14.91 7.97 11.18
C HIS A 101 -14.22 7.21 12.33
N GLY A 102 -12.92 6.92 12.18
CA GLY A 102 -12.13 6.20 13.19
C GLY A 102 -12.33 4.69 13.25
N VAL A 103 -13.24 4.13 12.45
CA VAL A 103 -13.46 2.68 12.32
C VAL A 103 -12.74 2.17 11.08
N LEU A 104 -12.15 0.98 11.14
CA LEU A 104 -11.55 0.34 9.98
C LEU A 104 -12.61 -0.47 9.22
N TRP A 105 -12.68 -0.24 7.91
CA TRP A 105 -13.60 -0.86 6.97
C TRP A 105 -12.83 -1.56 5.86
N ALA A 106 -13.50 -2.50 5.20
CA ALA A 106 -13.04 -3.11 3.97
C ALA A 106 -14.05 -2.94 2.85
N VAL A 107 -13.57 -2.71 1.64
CA VAL A 107 -14.32 -3.05 0.42
C VAL A 107 -14.11 -4.53 0.19
N VAL A 108 -15.19 -5.30 0.06
CA VAL A 108 -15.16 -6.75 -0.11
C VAL A 108 -15.95 -7.18 -1.34
N HIS A 109 -15.56 -8.32 -1.93
CA HIS A 109 -16.44 -9.08 -2.81
C HIS A 109 -17.02 -10.28 -2.07
N ARG A 110 -18.30 -10.56 -2.29
CA ARG A 110 -18.90 -11.82 -1.83
C ARG A 110 -18.28 -12.99 -2.58
N LEU A 111 -18.09 -14.10 -1.89
CA LEU A 111 -17.70 -15.36 -2.49
C LEU A 111 -18.94 -16.24 -2.66
N ARG A 112 -19.15 -16.75 -3.88
CA ARG A 112 -20.20 -17.72 -4.19
C ARG A 112 -19.59 -19.11 -4.20
N ILE A 113 -20.31 -20.10 -3.66
CA ILE A 113 -19.86 -21.49 -3.68
C ILE A 113 -20.31 -22.13 -5.01
N THR A 114 -19.42 -22.88 -5.66
CA THR A 114 -19.74 -23.60 -6.91
C THR A 114 -20.82 -24.66 -6.68
N GLN A 115 -21.56 -25.03 -7.72
CA GLN A 115 -22.59 -26.08 -7.63
C GLN A 115 -22.01 -27.44 -7.18
N ASN A 116 -20.77 -27.73 -7.60
CA ASN A 116 -20.05 -28.94 -7.22
C ASN A 116 -19.45 -28.88 -5.80
N HIS A 117 -19.56 -27.72 -5.13
CA HIS A 117 -19.09 -27.50 -3.78
C HIS A 117 -17.57 -27.73 -3.61
N ASP A 118 -16.81 -27.40 -4.65
CA ASP A 118 -15.37 -27.67 -4.76
C ASP A 118 -14.50 -26.40 -4.84
N ALA A 119 -15.12 -25.22 -4.95
CA ALA A 119 -14.44 -23.93 -5.00
C ALA A 119 -15.36 -22.75 -4.66
N TYR A 120 -14.73 -21.59 -4.48
CA TYR A 120 -15.34 -20.27 -4.43
C TYR A 120 -15.19 -19.55 -5.78
N VAL A 121 -16.17 -18.71 -6.11
CA VAL A 121 -16.17 -17.75 -7.21
C VAL A 121 -16.33 -16.36 -6.63
N ILE A 122 -15.46 -15.43 -7.01
CA ILE A 122 -15.55 -14.03 -6.58
C ILE A 122 -16.71 -13.36 -7.32
N ASP A 123 -17.65 -12.76 -6.59
CA ASP A 123 -18.73 -11.96 -7.17
C ASP A 123 -18.23 -10.53 -7.43
N GLY A 124 -17.61 -10.35 -8.59
CA GLY A 124 -17.08 -9.07 -9.08
C GLY A 124 -18.16 -8.08 -9.56
N THR A 125 -19.43 -8.46 -9.50
CA THR A 125 -20.54 -7.60 -9.94
C THR A 125 -20.79 -6.46 -8.96
N PRO A 126 -21.49 -5.39 -9.36
CA PRO A 126 -21.85 -4.30 -8.45
C PRO A 126 -22.65 -4.75 -7.22
N THR A 127 -23.46 -5.81 -7.33
CA THR A 127 -24.21 -6.36 -6.19
C THR A 127 -23.39 -7.31 -5.30
N GLY A 128 -22.26 -7.79 -5.81
CA GLY A 128 -21.30 -8.59 -5.06
C GLY A 128 -20.33 -7.75 -4.23
N CYS A 129 -20.22 -6.45 -4.51
CA CYS A 129 -19.35 -5.52 -3.81
C CYS A 129 -20.05 -4.92 -2.59
N LEU A 130 -19.42 -5.04 -1.41
CA LEU A 130 -19.94 -4.51 -0.14
C LEU A 130 -18.85 -3.74 0.60
N GLU A 131 -19.26 -2.88 1.52
CA GLU A 131 -18.37 -2.30 2.52
C GLU A 131 -18.72 -2.83 3.91
N LEU A 132 -17.76 -3.47 4.58
CA LEU A 132 -17.96 -4.08 5.90
C LEU A 132 -16.96 -3.53 6.91
N PRO A 133 -17.37 -3.25 8.17
CA PRO A 133 -16.41 -2.89 9.21
C PRO A 133 -15.57 -4.12 9.59
N LEU A 134 -14.35 -3.93 10.07
CA LEU A 134 -13.47 -5.03 10.52
C LEU A 134 -14.16 -5.92 11.57
N THR A 135 -15.02 -5.35 12.40
CA THR A 135 -15.79 -6.07 13.44
C THR A 135 -16.81 -7.07 12.86
N ALA A 136 -17.13 -6.99 11.57
CA ALA A 136 -18.00 -7.95 10.91
C ALA A 136 -17.31 -9.28 10.59
N PHE A 137 -15.97 -9.29 10.53
CA PHE A 137 -15.18 -10.47 10.19
C PHE A 137 -14.90 -11.31 11.43
N PHE A 138 -14.96 -12.64 11.30
CA PHE A 138 -14.74 -13.53 12.45
C PHE A 138 -13.99 -14.83 12.15
N LEU A 139 -13.83 -15.23 10.88
CA LEU A 139 -12.93 -16.33 10.46
C LEU A 139 -12.01 -15.89 9.31
N THR A 140 -10.75 -16.28 9.38
CA THR A 140 -9.68 -16.01 8.41
C THR A 140 -9.59 -17.11 7.36
N ALA A 141 -8.78 -16.91 6.31
CA ALA A 141 -8.52 -17.95 5.32
C ALA A 141 -7.94 -19.23 5.95
N GLU A 142 -7.08 -19.10 6.96
CA GLU A 142 -6.53 -20.25 7.68
C GLU A 142 -7.62 -21.06 8.38
N ASP A 143 -8.59 -20.40 9.04
CA ASP A 143 -9.73 -21.12 9.62
C ASP A 143 -10.59 -21.80 8.52
N LEU A 144 -10.75 -21.14 7.37
CA LEU A 144 -11.55 -21.64 6.24
C LEU A 144 -10.90 -22.86 5.57
N ASP A 145 -9.59 -23.04 5.71
CA ASP A 145 -8.87 -24.21 5.21
C ASP A 145 -9.01 -25.43 6.16
N GLU A 146 -9.48 -25.23 7.39
CA GLU A 146 -9.69 -26.32 8.34
C GLU A 146 -10.92 -27.17 7.99
N PRO A 147 -10.79 -28.51 7.92
CA PRO A 147 -11.91 -29.41 7.58
C PRO A 147 -13.10 -29.33 8.55
N ASP A 148 -12.85 -29.05 9.83
CA ASP A 148 -13.91 -28.90 10.83
C ASP A 148 -14.72 -27.62 10.62
N CYS A 149 -14.04 -26.52 10.28
CA CYS A 149 -14.68 -25.27 9.92
C CYS A 149 -15.51 -25.44 8.64
N GLN A 150 -14.95 -26.09 7.61
CA GLN A 150 -15.65 -26.37 6.37
C GLN A 150 -16.95 -27.15 6.58
N ARG A 151 -16.92 -28.20 7.42
CA ARG A 151 -18.12 -28.95 7.80
C ARG A 151 -19.13 -28.11 8.57
N ARG A 152 -18.66 -27.31 9.54
CA ARG A 152 -19.53 -26.51 10.41
C ARG A 152 -20.29 -25.43 9.65
N TYR A 153 -19.64 -24.78 8.69
CA TYR A 153 -20.22 -23.67 7.92
C TYR A 153 -20.66 -24.06 6.51
N ASN A 154 -20.62 -25.36 6.18
CA ASN A 154 -20.93 -25.89 4.86
C ASN A 154 -20.15 -25.14 3.75
N LEU A 155 -18.83 -25.10 3.89
CA LEU A 155 -17.91 -24.42 2.97
C LEU A 155 -17.15 -25.43 2.10
N PRO A 156 -16.80 -25.10 0.84
CA PRO A 156 -15.91 -25.91 0.03
C PRO A 156 -14.46 -25.83 0.55
N PRO A 157 -13.55 -26.69 0.04
CA PRO A 157 -12.11 -26.49 0.23
C PRO A 157 -11.69 -25.08 -0.15
N LEU A 158 -10.64 -24.54 0.49
CA LEU A 158 -10.14 -23.20 0.22
C LEU A 158 -9.47 -23.12 -1.16
N ARG A 159 -10.29 -22.97 -2.19
CA ARG A 159 -9.91 -22.84 -3.58
C ARG A 159 -10.80 -21.79 -4.23
N ILE A 160 -10.19 -20.78 -4.85
CA ILE A 160 -10.91 -19.77 -5.62
C ILE A 160 -10.66 -20.08 -7.11
N SER A 161 -11.73 -20.25 -7.88
CA SER A 161 -11.61 -20.65 -9.30
C SER A 161 -11.65 -19.46 -10.24
N ASP A 162 -12.64 -18.58 -10.08
CA ASP A 162 -12.99 -17.56 -11.06
C ASP A 162 -13.51 -16.28 -10.40
N ILE A 163 -13.56 -15.21 -11.19
CA ILE A 163 -14.27 -13.98 -10.92
C ILE A 163 -15.45 -13.88 -11.88
N LEU A 164 -16.65 -13.70 -11.33
CA LEU A 164 -17.83 -13.33 -12.09
C LEU A 164 -17.82 -11.82 -12.35
N SER A 165 -17.73 -11.43 -13.61
CA SER A 165 -17.57 -10.02 -14.02
C SER A 165 -18.87 -9.36 -14.47
N ASP A 166 -19.90 -10.14 -14.80
CA ASP A 166 -21.19 -9.65 -15.26
C ASP A 166 -22.36 -10.13 -14.37
N THR A 167 -23.47 -9.40 -14.40
CA THR A 167 -24.68 -9.77 -13.67
C THR A 167 -25.45 -10.91 -14.34
N THR A 168 -25.09 -11.27 -15.58
CA THR A 168 -25.73 -12.34 -16.35
C THR A 168 -25.25 -13.73 -15.97
N GLY A 169 -24.14 -13.84 -15.24
CA GLY A 169 -23.60 -15.12 -14.77
C GLY A 169 -22.77 -15.85 -15.83
N VAL A 170 -22.42 -15.18 -16.93
CA VAL A 170 -21.85 -15.83 -18.13
C VAL A 170 -20.36 -15.56 -18.24
N ASP A 171 -19.92 -14.34 -17.90
CA ASP A 171 -18.52 -13.95 -18.00
C ASP A 171 -17.72 -14.32 -16.73
N LEU A 172 -17.07 -15.49 -16.79
CA LEU A 172 -16.17 -16.01 -15.77
C LEU A 172 -14.71 -15.84 -16.22
N ASN A 173 -13.95 -15.09 -15.44
CA ASN A 173 -12.52 -14.89 -15.65
C ASN A 173 -11.72 -15.69 -14.61
N PRO A 174 -10.76 -16.56 -15.01
CA PRO A 174 -10.01 -17.36 -14.06
C PRO A 174 -9.25 -16.53 -13.03
N TRP A 175 -9.35 -16.91 -11.76
CA TRP A 175 -8.55 -16.34 -10.69
C TRP A 175 -7.20 -17.06 -10.62
N SER A 176 -6.11 -16.30 -10.77
CA SER A 176 -4.75 -16.87 -10.87
C SER A 176 -3.93 -16.78 -9.59
N GLN A 177 -4.43 -16.07 -8.56
CA GLN A 177 -3.71 -15.93 -7.29
C GLN A 177 -3.95 -17.11 -6.38
N THR A 178 -2.97 -17.36 -5.49
CA THR A 178 -3.11 -18.37 -4.44
C THR A 178 -4.17 -17.97 -3.42
N PRO A 179 -4.86 -18.92 -2.77
CA PRO A 179 -5.88 -18.60 -1.76
C PRO A 179 -5.32 -17.95 -0.48
N ILE A 180 -4.01 -18.11 -0.25
CA ILE A 180 -3.28 -17.47 0.84
C ILE A 180 -2.41 -16.36 0.26
N ASN A 181 -2.49 -15.18 0.87
CA ASN A 181 -1.77 -14.00 0.43
C ASN A 181 -0.25 -14.16 0.66
N PRO A 182 0.60 -13.81 -0.32
CA PRO A 182 2.05 -13.88 -0.17
C PRO A 182 2.59 -13.10 1.04
N TRP A 183 1.94 -12.00 1.43
CA TRP A 183 2.31 -11.22 2.61
C TRP A 183 2.06 -11.95 3.91
N ARG A 184 1.02 -12.79 4.01
CA ARG A 184 0.82 -13.64 5.20
C ARG A 184 2.02 -14.56 5.41
N VAL A 185 2.45 -15.23 4.34
CA VAL A 185 3.61 -16.15 4.36
C VAL A 185 4.90 -15.41 4.74
N LYS A 186 5.15 -14.24 4.15
CA LYS A 186 6.35 -13.43 4.41
C LYS A 186 6.38 -12.82 5.81
N ALA A 187 5.21 -12.42 6.33
CA ALA A 187 5.12 -11.71 7.59
C ALA A 187 5.14 -12.63 8.81
N GLN A 188 4.74 -13.90 8.67
CA GLN A 188 4.80 -14.88 9.78
C GLN A 188 4.15 -14.37 11.08
N GLY A 189 3.01 -13.68 10.96
CA GLY A 189 2.28 -13.08 12.08
C GLY A 189 2.67 -11.63 12.41
N GLU A 190 3.69 -11.06 11.77
CA GLU A 190 3.96 -9.62 11.84
C GLU A 190 2.88 -8.82 11.09
N ARG A 191 2.60 -7.59 11.55
CA ARG A 191 1.72 -6.70 10.78
C ARG A 191 2.37 -6.30 9.48
N VAL A 192 1.56 -6.16 8.44
CA VAL A 192 2.00 -5.57 7.17
C VAL A 192 1.27 -4.26 6.92
N HIS A 193 2.01 -3.16 6.89
CA HIS A 193 1.46 -1.82 6.68
C HIS A 193 2.11 -1.13 5.48
N SER A 194 1.38 -0.18 4.92
CA SER A 194 1.86 0.64 3.81
C SER A 194 2.58 1.88 4.31
N ALA A 195 3.61 2.32 3.59
CA ALA A 195 4.27 3.60 3.78
C ALA A 195 4.36 4.37 2.45
N PRO A 196 3.29 5.08 2.06
CA PRO A 196 3.33 5.95 0.90
C PRO A 196 4.32 7.10 1.11
N LEU A 197 5.01 7.47 0.04
CA LEU A 197 6.04 8.50 0.04
C LEU A 197 5.64 9.65 -0.90
N TRP A 198 5.76 10.88 -0.42
CA TRP A 198 5.93 12.03 -1.29
C TRP A 198 7.41 12.14 -1.61
N THR A 199 7.77 12.01 -2.89
CA THR A 199 9.15 12.19 -3.33
C THR A 199 9.28 13.50 -4.09
N TYR A 200 10.37 14.21 -3.86
CA TYR A 200 10.65 15.50 -4.46
C TYR A 200 12.02 15.44 -5.11
N CYS A 201 12.20 16.09 -6.26
CA CYS A 201 13.53 16.45 -6.72
C CYS A 201 13.59 17.93 -7.08
N ASP A 202 14.57 18.61 -6.51
CA ASP A 202 14.77 20.04 -6.68
C ASP A 202 16.24 20.33 -7.04
N ASP A 203 16.43 21.44 -7.76
CA ASP A 203 17.73 21.96 -8.10
C ASP A 203 18.20 23.02 -7.10
N THR A 204 19.15 22.62 -6.27
CA THR A 204 19.74 23.49 -5.27
C THR A 204 21.07 24.04 -5.77
N SER A 205 21.34 25.31 -5.48
CA SER A 205 22.63 25.90 -5.82
C SER A 205 23.63 25.66 -4.71
N GLY A 206 24.78 25.06 -5.03
CA GLY A 206 25.93 24.97 -4.10
C GLY A 206 26.63 26.32 -3.87
N ASN A 207 26.06 27.43 -4.33
CA ASN A 207 26.60 28.79 -4.21
C ASN A 207 25.45 29.83 -4.18
N VAL A 208 25.75 31.12 -3.95
CA VAL A 208 24.74 32.22 -3.90
C VAL A 208 23.93 32.38 -5.20
N SER A 209 24.37 31.77 -6.31
CA SER A 209 23.62 31.75 -7.59
C SER A 209 23.42 30.32 -8.13
N LYS A 210 22.21 30.02 -8.64
CA LYS A 210 21.84 28.76 -9.33
C LYS A 210 22.63 28.43 -10.59
N LYS A 211 23.42 29.37 -11.13
CA LYS A 211 23.98 29.25 -12.49
C LYS A 211 25.25 28.39 -12.60
N TRP A 212 26.00 28.17 -11.51
CA TRP A 212 27.38 27.67 -11.62
C TRP A 212 27.72 26.39 -10.86
N ASN A 213 26.86 25.89 -9.95
CA ASN A 213 27.07 24.65 -9.19
C ASN A 213 25.73 24.00 -8.81
N LYS A 214 24.95 23.59 -9.82
CA LYS A 214 23.66 22.94 -9.62
C LYS A 214 23.86 21.56 -8.99
N HIS A 215 23.16 21.30 -7.90
CA HIS A 215 23.03 19.99 -7.29
C HIS A 215 21.57 19.57 -7.37
N ASN A 216 21.33 18.44 -8.01
CA ASN A 216 20.05 17.76 -7.95
C ASN A 216 19.98 17.05 -6.61
N SER A 217 18.91 17.28 -5.87
CA SER A 217 18.67 16.59 -4.61
C SER A 217 17.33 15.88 -4.67
N VAL A 218 17.30 14.62 -4.25
CA VAL A 218 16.08 13.85 -4.07
C VAL A 218 15.77 13.79 -2.58
N LEU A 219 14.55 14.17 -2.22
CA LEU A 219 14.04 14.16 -0.85
C LEU A 219 12.73 13.39 -0.79
N PHE A 220 12.32 13.00 0.41
CA PHE A 220 11.00 12.44 0.62
C PHE A 220 10.40 12.80 1.98
N THR A 221 9.08 12.67 2.06
CA THR A 221 8.31 12.74 3.30
C THR A 221 7.29 11.61 3.31
N LEU A 222 7.03 11.04 4.48
CA LEU A 222 5.98 10.03 4.66
C LEU A 222 4.60 10.66 4.40
N ALA A 223 3.89 10.16 3.40
CA ALA A 223 2.60 10.70 2.98
C ALA A 223 1.45 10.36 3.95
N GLY A 224 1.69 9.42 4.88
CA GLY A 224 0.76 9.13 5.97
C GLY A 224 0.72 10.23 7.05
N LEU A 225 1.60 11.22 7.01
CA LEU A 225 1.61 12.32 7.97
C LEU A 225 0.53 13.37 7.64
N PRO A 226 -0.13 13.94 8.68
CA PRO A 226 -0.95 15.12 8.54
C PRO A 226 -0.19 16.28 7.89
N ARG A 227 -0.92 17.16 7.21
CA ARG A 227 -0.33 18.30 6.49
C ARG A 227 0.59 19.15 7.38
N GLU A 228 0.22 19.37 8.64
CA GLU A 228 1.02 20.18 9.56
C GLU A 228 2.39 19.54 9.87
N TYR A 229 2.46 18.21 9.93
CA TYR A 229 3.70 17.47 10.19
C TYR A 229 4.51 17.28 8.91
N SER A 230 3.86 17.01 7.77
CA SER A 230 4.57 16.81 6.50
C SER A 230 5.33 18.04 6.01
N GLN A 231 4.94 19.24 6.48
CA GLN A 231 5.62 20.50 6.18
C GLN A 231 6.74 20.86 7.17
N MET A 232 6.89 20.12 8.27
CA MET A 232 7.98 20.36 9.22
C MET A 232 9.29 19.84 8.64
N LEU A 233 10.35 20.66 8.70
CA LEU A 233 11.70 20.28 8.24
C LEU A 233 12.20 18.96 8.86
N TYR A 234 11.74 18.64 10.08
CA TYR A 234 12.03 17.39 10.77
C TYR A 234 11.60 16.15 9.98
N ASN A 235 10.48 16.23 9.24
CA ASN A 235 9.89 15.12 8.48
C ASN A 235 10.27 15.15 6.98
N VAL A 236 11.19 16.04 6.59
CA VAL A 236 11.73 16.10 5.23
C VAL A 236 13.08 15.40 5.23
N HIS A 237 13.12 14.23 4.63
CA HIS A 237 14.30 13.39 4.62
C HIS A 237 15.06 13.53 3.30
N PHE A 238 16.36 13.76 3.43
CA PHE A 238 17.26 13.76 2.29
C PHE A 238 17.58 12.33 1.85
N MET A 239 17.39 12.02 0.58
CA MET A 239 17.60 10.68 0.02
C MET A 239 18.86 10.61 -0.82
N ALA A 240 19.04 11.51 -1.79
CA ALA A 240 20.20 11.47 -2.69
C ALA A 240 20.61 12.85 -3.20
N THR A 241 21.87 13.02 -3.60
CA THR A 241 22.33 14.22 -4.33
C THR A 241 23.44 13.94 -5.32
N SER A 242 23.47 14.74 -6.39
CA SER A 242 24.60 14.83 -7.30
C SER A 242 24.66 16.19 -7.99
N ASN A 243 25.87 16.62 -8.32
CA ASN A 243 26.11 17.73 -9.25
C ASN A 243 26.45 17.28 -10.67
N ILE A 244 26.56 15.97 -10.90
CA ILE A 244 26.93 15.39 -12.20
C ILE A 244 25.87 14.41 -12.73
N ALA A 245 25.12 13.74 -11.84
CA ALA A 245 24.07 12.82 -12.25
C ALA A 245 22.76 13.58 -12.57
N PRO A 246 22.15 13.34 -13.74
CA PRO A 246 20.82 13.84 -14.04
C PRO A 246 19.76 13.24 -13.09
N PRO A 247 18.67 13.98 -12.82
CA PRO A 247 17.58 13.54 -11.95
C PRO A 247 17.01 12.16 -12.29
N LEU A 248 16.81 11.85 -13.59
CA LEU A 248 16.26 10.55 -14.01
C LEU A 248 17.17 9.37 -13.65
N GLU A 249 18.50 9.53 -13.76
CA GLU A 249 19.46 8.49 -13.38
C GLU A 249 19.43 8.25 -11.86
N MET A 250 19.36 9.33 -11.07
CA MET A 250 19.21 9.22 -9.63
C MET A 250 17.89 8.55 -9.24
N MET A 251 16.81 8.86 -9.95
CA MET A 251 15.48 8.30 -9.70
C MET A 251 15.35 6.84 -10.09
N GLU A 252 16.10 6.39 -11.08
CA GLU A 252 16.17 4.97 -11.42
C GLU A 252 16.73 4.16 -10.23
N ALA A 253 17.80 4.62 -9.60
CA ALA A 253 18.35 3.99 -8.40
C ALA A 253 17.37 4.01 -7.22
N VAL A 254 16.65 5.12 -7.02
CA VAL A 254 15.59 5.21 -6.00
C VAL A 254 14.46 4.21 -6.28
N THR A 255 14.08 4.05 -7.55
CA THR A 255 13.04 3.10 -7.96
C THR A 255 13.47 1.66 -7.75
N ASP A 256 14.71 1.32 -8.10
CA ASP A 256 15.27 -0.01 -7.91
C ASP A 256 15.39 -0.34 -6.41
N MET A 257 15.83 0.61 -5.59
CA MET A 257 15.84 0.51 -4.12
C MET A 257 14.42 0.25 -3.55
N LEU A 258 13.40 0.97 -4.02
CA LEU A 258 12.00 0.78 -3.61
C LEU A 258 11.41 -0.55 -4.10
N ARG A 259 11.83 -1.04 -5.28
CA ARG A 259 11.43 -2.37 -5.79
C ARG A 259 12.03 -3.47 -4.93
N ASP A 260 13.30 -3.36 -4.57
CA ASP A 260 13.97 -4.32 -3.71
C ASP A 260 13.35 -4.35 -2.31
N ALA A 261 13.09 -3.19 -1.71
CA ALA A 261 12.38 -3.10 -0.44
C ALA A 261 10.97 -3.70 -0.49
N ARG A 262 10.28 -3.64 -1.63
CA ARG A 262 8.94 -4.23 -1.81
C ARG A 262 8.94 -5.74 -2.02
N LYS A 263 10.08 -6.37 -2.35
CA LYS A 263 10.14 -7.83 -2.50
C LYS A 263 9.76 -8.53 -1.21
N ASP A 264 10.37 -8.11 -0.12
CA ASP A 264 10.14 -8.71 1.20
C ASP A 264 9.51 -7.74 2.18
N GLY A 265 9.38 -6.45 1.89
CA GLY A 265 8.99 -5.44 2.87
C GLY A 265 10.11 -5.13 3.85
N ILE A 266 10.03 -3.96 4.49
CA ILE A 266 11.03 -3.49 5.44
C ILE A 266 10.57 -3.86 6.85
N ARG A 267 11.34 -4.70 7.54
CA ARG A 267 11.04 -5.07 8.93
C ARG A 267 11.54 -3.99 9.88
N VAL A 268 10.66 -3.37 10.64
CA VAL A 268 10.97 -2.27 11.57
C VAL A 268 10.32 -2.48 12.94
N TRP A 269 10.90 -1.90 13.98
CA TRP A 269 10.25 -1.81 15.29
C TRP A 269 9.28 -0.63 15.30
N ASP A 270 8.00 -0.88 15.58
CA ASP A 270 6.99 0.16 15.72
C ASP A 270 6.84 0.52 17.20
N CYS A 271 7.16 1.77 17.56
CA CYS A 271 7.14 2.19 18.96
C CYS A 271 5.72 2.37 19.54
N GLU A 272 4.71 2.61 18.70
CA GLU A 272 3.31 2.76 19.13
C GLU A 272 2.68 1.37 19.35
N LEU A 273 2.89 0.44 18.42
CA LEU A 273 2.39 -0.93 18.50
C LEU A 273 3.21 -1.83 19.42
N LYS A 274 4.47 -1.45 19.71
CA LYS A 274 5.43 -2.21 20.52
C LYS A 274 5.68 -3.62 20.01
N GLU A 275 5.76 -3.74 18.69
CA GLU A 275 6.05 -4.99 18.00
C GLU A 275 6.85 -4.74 16.73
N TYR A 276 7.45 -5.80 16.19
CA TYR A 276 8.03 -5.74 14.86
C TYR A 276 6.92 -5.82 13.81
N ILE A 277 6.99 -4.90 12.84
CA ILE A 277 6.07 -4.85 11.71
C ILE A 277 6.85 -4.81 10.41
N ARG A 278 6.14 -5.06 9.31
CA ARG A 278 6.65 -5.02 7.95
C ARG A 278 6.01 -3.88 7.19
N ILE A 279 6.85 -3.04 6.60
CA ILE A 279 6.44 -1.85 5.86
C ILE A 279 6.62 -2.06 4.37
N ILE A 280 5.59 -1.72 3.61
CA ILE A 280 5.60 -1.72 2.14
C ILE A 280 5.65 -0.27 1.66
N PRO A 281 6.82 0.22 1.25
CA PRO A 281 6.94 1.57 0.74
C PRO A 281 6.49 1.67 -0.72
N TRP A 282 5.86 2.78 -1.08
CA TRP A 282 5.52 3.09 -2.47
C TRP A 282 5.45 4.60 -2.70
N ILE A 283 5.64 5.04 -3.94
CA ILE A 283 5.61 6.46 -4.29
C ILE A 283 4.16 6.86 -4.52
N LEU A 284 3.62 7.71 -3.65
CA LEU A 284 2.28 8.27 -3.82
C LEU A 284 2.25 9.26 -4.97
N ALA A 285 3.20 10.19 -4.97
CA ALA A 285 3.46 11.03 -6.11
C ALA A 285 4.90 11.54 -6.10
N PHE A 286 5.31 11.99 -7.28
CA PHE A 286 6.54 12.70 -7.49
C PHE A 286 6.26 14.19 -7.69
N GLN A 287 6.94 15.04 -6.94
CA GLN A 287 6.80 16.49 -7.03
C GLN A 287 8.10 17.10 -7.59
N GLY A 288 7.95 18.02 -8.53
CA GLY A 288 9.02 18.85 -9.04
C GLY A 288 8.45 20.19 -9.47
N ASP A 289 9.30 21.20 -9.65
CA ASP A 289 8.89 22.41 -10.38
C ASP A 289 8.54 22.07 -11.84
N ASN A 290 8.03 23.02 -12.62
CA ASN A 290 7.59 22.74 -13.99
C ASN A 290 8.70 22.10 -14.87
N PRO A 291 9.96 22.61 -14.85
CA PRO A 291 11.08 21.94 -15.52
C PRO A 291 11.31 20.50 -15.06
N MET A 292 11.41 20.26 -13.74
CA MET A 292 11.65 18.92 -13.20
C MET A 292 10.48 17.97 -13.49
N SER A 293 9.24 18.45 -13.37
CA SER A 293 8.03 17.68 -13.72
C SER A 293 8.00 17.30 -15.21
N SER A 294 8.43 18.20 -16.11
CA SER A 294 8.57 17.90 -17.54
C SER A 294 9.62 16.83 -17.80
N GLU A 295 10.75 16.87 -17.08
CA GLU A 295 11.82 15.88 -17.17
C GLU A 295 11.34 14.49 -16.70
N PHE A 296 10.63 14.42 -15.57
CA PHE A 296 10.06 13.16 -15.06
C PHE A 296 8.94 12.58 -15.91
N ALA A 297 8.13 13.43 -16.54
CA ALA A 297 7.10 13.00 -17.48
C ALA A 297 7.66 12.54 -18.82
N SER A 298 8.99 12.60 -19.03
CA SER A 298 9.64 12.45 -20.34
C SER A 298 8.96 13.33 -21.40
N HIS A 299 8.44 14.48 -20.99
CA HIS A 299 7.69 15.36 -21.88
C HIS A 299 8.69 16.05 -22.81
N ILE A 300 8.51 15.83 -24.11
CA ILE A 300 9.28 16.50 -25.15
C ILE A 300 8.99 18.00 -25.04
N GLY A 301 9.98 18.79 -24.61
CA GLY A 301 9.89 20.25 -24.63
C GLY A 301 9.72 20.79 -26.05
N MET A 302 9.46 22.10 -26.18
CA MET A 302 9.21 22.81 -27.44
C MET A 302 10.34 22.76 -28.50
N GLN A 303 11.39 21.96 -28.29
CA GLN A 303 12.53 21.77 -29.19
C GLN A 303 12.86 20.30 -29.52
N GLY A 304 12.00 19.33 -29.21
CA GLY A 304 12.23 17.96 -29.67
C GLY A 304 11.86 17.77 -31.13
N ASN A 305 12.87 17.49 -31.95
CA ASN A 305 12.72 16.83 -33.26
C ASN A 305 12.90 15.31 -33.09
#